data_AF-A0A7C5FT64-F1
#
_entry.id   AF-A0A7C5FT64-F1
#
_cell.length_a   1.000
_cell.length_b   1.000
_cell.length_c   1.000
_cell.angle_alpha   90.00
_cell.angle_beta   90.00
_cell.angle_gamma   90.00
#
_symmetry.space_group_name_H-M   'P 1'
#
loop_
_entity.id
_entity.type
_entity.pdbx_description
1 polymer ?
#
loop_
_entity_poly.entity_id
_entity_poly.type
_entity_poly.pdbx_seq_one_letter_code
_entity_poly.pdbx_strand_id
1 'polypeptide(L)' 'MKPINWNSTKNQQLIYERGISFEDIVFYLQQGALLDDVEHPNSDK' A
#
# COMPACT_ATOMS: atom_id res chain seq x y z
N MET A 1 0.83 -5.43 -15.53
CA MET A 1 1.61 -5.52 -14.27
C MET A 1 2.02 -6.96 -14.03
N LYS A 2 3.15 -7.20 -13.36
CA LYS A 2 3.45 -8.54 -12.84
C LYS A 2 2.42 -8.88 -11.75
N PRO A 3 1.92 -10.12 -11.68
CA PRO A 3 1.06 -10.54 -10.58
C PRO A 3 1.84 -10.40 -9.28
N ILE A 4 1.30 -9.66 -8.32
CA ILE A 4 1.92 -9.49 -7.02
C ILE A 4 1.22 -10.45 -6.05
N ASN A 5 2.00 -11.33 -5.42
CA ASN A 5 1.47 -12.26 -4.43
C ASN A 5 1.53 -11.60 -3.04
N TRP A 6 0.46 -10.91 -2.65
CA TRP A 6 0.37 -10.31 -1.34
C TRP A 6 -0.16 -11.29 -0.28
N ASN A 7 0.14 -11.00 0.98
CA ASN A 7 -0.48 -11.72 2.09
C ASN A 7 -1.97 -11.34 2.20
N SER A 8 -2.86 -12.28 1.94
CA SER A 8 -4.32 -12.07 1.96
C SER A 8 -4.84 -11.67 3.34
N THR A 9 -4.29 -12.24 4.42
CA THR A 9 -4.68 -11.89 5.80
C THR A 9 -4.41 -10.42 6.10
N LYS A 10 -3.25 -9.90 5.69
CA LYS A 10 -2.93 -8.47 5.87
C LYS A 10 -3.84 -7.57 5.04
N ASN A 11 -4.18 -7.97 3.81
CA ASN A 11 -5.12 -7.21 2.98
C ASN A 11 -6.51 -7.13 3.65
N GLN A 12 -7.00 -8.25 4.17
CA GLN A 12 -8.27 -8.28 4.90
C GLN A 12 -8.26 -7.41 6.16
N GLN A 13 -7.15 -7.42 6.92
CA GLN A 13 -6.99 -6.54 8.07
C GLN A 13 -7.08 -5.06 7.66
N LEU A 14 -6.40 -4.66 6.57
CA LEU A 14 -6.42 -3.28 6.08
C LEU A 14 -7.82 -2.85 5.65
N ILE A 15 -8.55 -3.73 4.96
CA ILE A 15 -9.95 -3.48 4.56
C ILE A 15 -10.82 -3.27 5.78
N TYR A 16 -10.68 -4.10 6.81
CA TYR A 16 -11.46 -3.97 8.04
C TYR A 16 -11.14 -2.69 8.83
N GLU A 17 -9.85 -2.38 9.01
CA GLU A 17 -9.41 -1.26 9.85
C GLU A 17 -9.53 0.10 9.16
N ARG A 18 -9.37 0.15 7.83
CA ARG A 18 -9.22 1.41 7.08
C ARG A 18 -10.13 1.53 5.86
N GLY A 19 -10.87 0.48 5.50
CA GLY A 19 -11.78 0.51 4.35
C GLY A 19 -11.07 0.57 2.99
N ILE A 20 -9.80 0.19 2.91
CA ILE A 20 -8.99 0.19 1.68
C ILE A 20 -8.25 -1.13 1.50
N SER A 21 -7.96 -1.50 0.26
CA SER A 21 -7.24 -2.72 -0.10
C SER A 21 -5.87 -2.44 -0.73
N PHE A 22 -5.03 -3.46 -0.83
CA PHE A 22 -3.77 -3.38 -1.58
C PHE A 22 -4.01 -3.12 -3.07
N GLU A 23 -5.10 -3.64 -3.63
CA GLU A 23 -5.54 -3.36 -4.99
C GLU A 23 -5.79 -1.86 -5.19
N ASP A 24 -6.50 -1.21 -4.26
CA ASP A 24 -6.76 0.24 -4.32
C ASP A 24 -5.45 1.03 -4.27
N ILE A 25 -4.56 0.69 -3.33
CA ILE A 25 -3.27 1.36 -3.18
C ILE A 25 -2.46 1.28 -4.47
N VAL A 26 -2.38 0.08 -5.07
CA VAL A 26 -1.65 -0.11 -6.33
C VAL A 26 -2.31 0.66 -7.46
N PHE A 27 -3.64 0.63 -7.56
CA PHE A 27 -4.38 1.39 -8.56
C PHE A 27 -4.04 2.89 -8.48
N TYR A 28 -4.10 3.50 -7.30
CA TYR A 28 -3.79 4.92 -7.12
C TYR A 28 -2.31 5.25 -7.38
N LEU A 29 -1.38 4.39 -6.95
CA LEU A 29 0.04 4.55 -7.27
C LEU A 29 0.29 4.55 -8.79
N GLN A 30 -0.40 3.68 -9.53
CA GLN A 30 -0.29 3.65 -10.99
C GLN A 30 -0.89 4.87 -11.68
N GLN A 31 -1.89 5.52 -11.08
CA GLN A 31 -2.44 6.79 -11.56
C GLN A 31 -1.57 7.99 -11.23
N GLY A 32 -0.42 7.80 -10.57
CA GLY A 32 0.45 8.89 -10.13
C GLY A 32 -0.11 9.66 -8.94
N ALA A 33 -1.06 9.08 -8.19
CA ALA A 33 -1.68 9.70 -7.03
C ALA A 33 -0.85 9.51 -5.74
N LEU A 34 0.48 9.51 -5.86
CA LEU A 34 1.36 9.56 -4.69
C LEU A 34 1.22 10.92 -4.04
N LEU A 35 0.87 10.94 -2.74
CA LEU A 35 0.69 12.19 -2.01
C LEU A 35 2.03 12.83 -1.62
N ASP A 36 2.93 12.03 -1.05
CA ASP A 36 4.24 12.47 -0.56
C ASP A 36 5.17 11.26 -0.36
N ASP A 37 6.48 11.48 -0.45
CA ASP A 37 7.53 10.51 -0.11
C ASP A 37 8.37 11.04 1.06
N VAL A 38 8.00 10.63 2.27
CA VAL A 38 8.67 11.08 3.49
C VAL A 38 9.84 10.16 3.87
N GLU A 39 10.92 10.75 4.38
CA GLU A 39 12.06 9.98 4.88
C GLU A 39 11.66 9.10 6.08
N HIS A 40 12.19 7.88 6.10
CA HIS A 40 11.94 6.96 7.21
C HIS A 40 12.57 7.53 8.48
N PRO A 41 11.84 7.63 9.61
CA PRO A 41 12.31 8.32 10.81
C PRO A 41 13.53 7.65 11.48
N ASN A 42 13.80 6.39 11.14
CA ASN A 42 15.03 5.69 11.52
C ASN A 42 15.96 5.59 10.30
N SER A 43 16.44 6.72 9.80
CA SER A 43 17.34 6.77 8.63
C SER A 43 18.72 6.16 8.91
N ASP A 44 19.12 6.06 10.18
CA ASP A 44 20.37 5.43 10.64
C ASP A 44 20.28 3.90 10.80
N LYS A 45 19.14 3.27 10.47
CA LYS A 45 18.93 1.82 10.54
C LYS A 45 18.72 1.19 9.17
#